data_AF-A0A1G4KJ34-F1
#
_entry.id   AF-A0A1G4KJ34-F1
#
_cell.length_a   1.000
_cell.length_b   1.000
_cell.length_c   1.000
_cell.angle_alpha   90.00
_cell.angle_beta   90.00
_cell.angle_gamma   90.00
#
_symmetry.space_group_name_H-M   'P 1'
#
loop_
_entity.id
_entity.type
_entity.pdbx_description
1 polymer ?
#
loop_
_entity_poly.entity_id
_entity_poly.type
_entity_poly.pdbx_seq_one_letter_code
_entity_poly.pdbx_strand_id
1 'polypeptide(L)'
;MNGIVDWLPYIDKPVAELRGQIELLVEQELQNCDLNVVHPEVENLLGGEVPSRIASLFPRGVKRSQPNTEDVAMIKKKCSGIDKSRYELSNCKSHARRAILHSYMGHQEAVLTNLLPRTLAQQWATNNEYMKGVCDSVNNVLELQEGQIRDLEEHRKHIQIEAKRELAYLEDQWRDKLLQNVEGAIENGT
;
A
#
# COMPACT_ATOMS: atom_id res chain seq x y z
N MET A 1 -16.62 0.17 29.21
CA MET A 1 -16.72 -0.55 27.93
C MET A 1 -17.63 0.28 27.06
N ASN A 2 -17.06 1.28 26.38
CA ASN A 2 -17.80 2.21 25.53
C ASN A 2 -17.57 1.74 24.09
N GLY A 3 -18.51 0.98 23.56
CA GLY A 3 -18.45 0.44 22.21
C GLY A 3 -19.84 0.02 21.82
N ILE A 4 -20.65 1.00 21.42
CA ILE A 4 -21.90 0.75 20.70
C ILE A 4 -21.51 -0.09 19.49
N VAL A 5 -22.01 -1.33 19.44
CA VAL A 5 -21.80 -2.23 18.31
C VAL A 5 -22.78 -1.79 17.23
N ASP A 6 -22.31 -0.90 16.36
CA ASP A 6 -23.18 -0.11 15.47
C ASP A 6 -23.58 -0.84 14.17
N TRP A 7 -22.89 -1.94 13.81
CA TRP A 7 -23.31 -2.80 12.71
C TRP A 7 -22.57 -4.15 12.74
N LEU A 8 -23.32 -5.25 12.60
CA LEU A 8 -22.83 -6.63 12.64
C LEU A 8 -22.93 -7.29 11.25
N PRO A 9 -21.87 -7.24 10.40
CA PRO A 9 -21.92 -7.68 9.01
C PRO A 9 -22.45 -9.11 8.76
N TYR A 10 -22.27 -10.04 9.71
CA TYR A 10 -22.74 -11.42 9.57
C TYR A 10 -24.19 -11.64 9.98
N ILE A 11 -24.79 -10.66 10.65
CA ILE A 11 -26.13 -10.74 11.23
C ILE A 11 -27.07 -9.78 10.53
N ASP A 12 -26.60 -8.54 10.35
CA ASP A 12 -27.34 -7.45 9.75
C ASP A 12 -27.32 -7.62 8.24
N LYS A 13 -28.39 -8.20 7.72
CA LYS A 13 -28.54 -8.37 6.27
C LYS A 13 -28.73 -7.00 5.63
N PRO A 14 -27.93 -6.64 4.61
CA PRO A 14 -28.09 -5.36 3.94
C PRO A 14 -29.44 -5.32 3.22
N VAL A 15 -30.26 -4.32 3.55
CA VAL A 15 -31.51 -4.04 2.85
C VAL A 15 -31.18 -3.16 1.65
N ALA A 16 -31.20 -3.76 0.45
CA ALA A 16 -30.82 -3.06 -0.79
C ALA A 16 -31.65 -1.79 -1.06
N GLU A 17 -32.90 -1.77 -0.62
CA GLU A 17 -33.84 -0.66 -0.79
C GLU A 17 -33.44 0.58 0.03
N LEU A 18 -32.79 0.41 1.18
CA LEU A 18 -32.36 1.51 2.05
C LEU A 18 -31.04 2.12 1.63
N ARG A 19 -30.26 1.45 0.76
CA ARG A 19 -28.94 1.91 0.36
C ARG A 19 -28.98 3.29 -0.29
N GLY A 20 -29.92 3.52 -1.22
CA GLY A 20 -30.06 4.81 -1.88
C GLY A 20 -30.49 5.93 -0.93
N GLN A 21 -31.29 5.61 0.10
CA GLN A 21 -31.69 6.58 1.12
C GLN A 21 -30.51 6.95 2.03
N ILE A 22 -29.70 5.96 2.42
CA ILE A 22 -28.48 6.18 3.20
C ILE A 22 -27.48 7.01 2.41
N GLU A 23 -27.26 6.70 1.13
CA GLU A 23 -26.36 7.47 0.26
C GLU A 23 -26.79 8.94 0.16
N LEU A 24 -28.10 9.21 -0.02
CA LEU A 24 -28.63 10.57 -0.02
C LEU A 24 -28.43 11.31 1.31
N LEU A 25 -28.63 10.63 2.44
CA LEU A 25 -28.39 11.22 3.77
C LEU A 25 -26.91 11.53 3.99
N VAL A 26 -26.02 10.63 3.58
CA VAL A 26 -24.56 10.85 3.64
C VAL A 26 -24.16 12.04 2.76
N GLU A 27 -24.71 12.15 1.55
CA GLU A 27 -24.45 13.30 0.67
C GLU A 27 -24.90 14.62 1.29
N GLN A 28 -26.06 14.64 1.95
CA GLN A 28 -26.55 15.83 2.66
C GLN A 28 -25.63 16.23 3.82
N GLU A 29 -25.15 15.27 4.61
CA GLU A 29 -24.21 15.54 5.70
C GLU A 29 -22.83 15.98 5.20
N LEU A 30 -22.36 15.42 4.08
CA LEU A 30 -21.10 15.82 3.46
C LEU A 30 -21.16 17.26 2.91
N GLN A 31 -22.32 17.74 2.47
CA GLN A 31 -22.50 19.15 2.08
C GLN A 31 -22.38 20.12 3.26
N ASN A 32 -22.69 19.66 4.47
CA ASN A 32 -22.58 20.46 5.69
C ASN A 32 -21.16 20.42 6.30
N CYS A 33 -20.29 19.52 5.80
CA CYS A 33 -18.91 19.38 6.27
C CYS A 33 -17.94 20.27 5.47
N ASP A 34 -16.99 20.89 6.16
CA ASP A 34 -15.90 21.62 5.51
C ASP A 34 -14.87 20.63 4.94
N LEU A 35 -14.95 20.37 3.64
CA LEU A 35 -14.05 19.47 2.90
C LEU A 35 -12.59 19.97 2.82
N ASN A 36 -12.32 21.19 3.29
CA ASN A 36 -10.96 21.76 3.27
C ASN A 36 -10.12 21.35 4.49
N VAL A 37 -10.72 20.71 5.51
CA VAL A 37 -10.00 20.24 6.69
C VAL A 37 -9.52 18.81 6.46
N VAL A 38 -8.21 18.65 6.26
CA VAL A 38 -7.58 17.32 6.19
C VAL A 38 -7.51 16.73 7.60
N HIS A 39 -7.88 15.45 7.75
CA HIS A 39 -7.78 14.75 9.03
C HIS A 39 -6.31 14.76 9.52
N PRO A 40 -6.04 15.03 10.81
CA PRO A 40 -4.67 15.22 11.32
C PRO A 40 -3.75 13.99 11.10
N GLU A 41 -4.30 12.78 11.10
CA GLU A 41 -3.51 11.58 10.77
C GLU A 41 -3.14 11.49 9.28
N VAL A 42 -3.98 12.02 8.39
CA VAL A 42 -3.70 12.09 6.95
C VAL A 42 -2.67 13.18 6.66
N GLU A 43 -2.70 14.29 7.39
CA GLU A 43 -1.65 15.33 7.34
C GLU A 43 -0.27 14.76 7.75
N ASN A 44 -0.24 13.89 8.76
CA ASN A 44 0.97 13.18 9.17
C ASN A 44 1.49 12.18 8.11
N LEU A 45 0.58 11.54 7.36
CA LEU A 45 0.93 10.61 6.27
C LEU A 45 1.36 11.34 4.98
N LEU A 46 0.74 12.50 4.70
CA LEU A 46 1.08 13.36 3.56
C LEU A 46 2.39 14.11 3.78
N GLY A 47 2.90 14.11 5.00
CA GLY A 47 4.21 14.61 5.35
C GLY A 47 4.22 16.13 5.43
N GLY A 48 3.84 16.67 6.59
CA GLY A 48 4.52 17.87 7.08
C GLY A 48 6.02 17.61 7.01
N GLU A 49 6.78 18.55 6.45
CA GLU A 49 8.22 18.41 6.23
C GLU A 49 8.92 18.00 7.53
N VAL A 50 9.16 16.71 7.71
CA VAL A 50 10.11 16.21 8.70
C VAL A 50 11.43 16.10 7.96
N PRO A 51 12.33 17.10 8.01
CA PRO A 51 13.67 16.94 7.52
C PRO A 51 14.36 15.92 8.43
N SER A 52 14.30 14.63 8.05
CA SER A 52 15.15 13.64 8.71
C SER A 52 16.60 14.08 8.50
N ARG A 53 17.42 14.08 9.56
CA ARG A 53 18.85 14.44 9.50
C ARG A 53 19.66 13.62 8.48
N ILE A 54 19.11 12.49 8.02
CA ILE A 54 19.70 11.63 6.98
C ILE A 54 19.36 12.16 5.57
N ALA A 55 18.17 12.77 5.38
CA ALA A 55 17.78 13.39 4.11
C ALA A 55 18.62 14.65 3.78
N SER A 56 19.21 15.32 4.77
CA SER A 56 20.13 16.44 4.55
C SER A 56 21.55 16.02 4.16
N LEU A 57 21.96 14.78 4.47
CA LEU A 57 23.31 14.27 4.17
C LEU A 57 23.42 13.70 2.75
N PHE A 58 22.32 13.22 2.20
CA PHE A 58 22.23 12.74 0.82
C PHE A 58 21.05 13.42 0.16
N PRO A 59 21.26 14.43 -0.71
CA PRO A 59 20.15 15.01 -1.47
C PRO A 59 19.52 13.89 -2.29
N ARG A 60 18.34 13.43 -1.87
CA ARG A 60 17.54 12.49 -2.64
C ARG A 60 17.22 13.18 -3.96
N GLY A 61 17.86 12.72 -5.03
CA GLY A 61 17.46 13.07 -6.39
C GLY A 61 15.97 12.73 -6.53
N VAL A 62 15.13 13.76 -6.55
CA VAL A 62 13.69 13.65 -6.74
C VAL A 62 13.46 13.01 -8.12
N LYS A 63 13.24 11.70 -8.14
CA LYS A 63 12.78 10.91 -9.29
C LYS A 63 11.26 11.01 -9.48
N ARG A 64 10.62 12.07 -9.00
CA ARG A 64 9.20 12.37 -9.26
C ARG A 64 9.13 13.60 -10.15
N SER A 65 9.14 13.37 -11.45
CA SER A 65 8.77 14.38 -12.44
C SER A 65 7.26 14.61 -12.35
N GLN A 66 6.83 15.71 -11.76
CA GLN A 66 5.64 16.39 -12.26
C GLN A 66 6.09 17.34 -13.37
N PRO A 67 5.45 17.33 -14.55
CA PRO A 67 5.73 18.28 -15.60
C PRO A 67 4.84 19.49 -15.31
N ASN A 68 5.39 20.54 -14.69
CA ASN A 68 4.91 21.93 -14.79
C ASN A 68 5.70 22.78 -13.81
N THR A 69 6.90 23.19 -14.22
CA THR A 69 7.58 24.41 -13.76
C THR A 69 8.86 24.51 -14.56
N GLU A 70 8.88 25.47 -15.49
CA GLU A 70 10.00 25.78 -16.38
C GLU A 70 11.26 26.21 -15.60
N ASP A 71 11.12 26.49 -14.29
CA ASP A 71 12.18 26.99 -13.41
C ASP A 71 13.10 25.92 -12.79
N VAL A 72 12.77 24.62 -12.88
CA VAL A 72 13.60 23.54 -12.29
C VAL A 72 14.79 23.16 -13.19
N ALA A 73 14.91 23.77 -14.37
CA ALA A 73 16.00 23.49 -15.30
C ALA A 73 17.38 24.00 -14.82
N MET A 74 17.44 25.03 -13.97
CA MET A 74 18.72 25.63 -13.54
C MET A 74 19.40 24.91 -12.36
N ILE A 75 18.68 24.13 -11.55
CA ILE A 75 19.23 23.50 -10.32
C ILE A 75 19.77 22.09 -10.57
N LYS A 76 19.45 21.48 -11.71
CA LYS A 76 20.01 20.18 -12.09
C LYS A 76 21.44 20.39 -12.57
N LYS A 77 22.45 20.16 -11.71
CA LYS A 77 23.80 19.84 -12.20
C LYS A 77 23.65 18.74 -13.23
N LYS A 78 23.85 19.06 -14.52
CA LYS A 78 23.97 18.06 -15.58
C LYS A 78 25.19 17.22 -15.21
N CYS A 79 24.96 16.08 -14.57
CA CYS A 79 25.97 15.04 -14.52
C CYS A 79 26.28 14.73 -15.99
N SER A 80 27.44 15.16 -16.46
CA SER A 80 27.96 14.69 -17.74
C SER A 80 28.13 13.19 -17.56
N GLY A 81 27.17 12.41 -18.08
CA GLY A 81 27.30 10.96 -18.13
C GLY A 81 28.62 10.59 -18.81
N ILE A 82 29.01 9.32 -18.68
CA ILE A 82 30.21 8.83 -19.37
C ILE A 82 30.04 9.09 -20.87
N ASP A 83 30.92 9.92 -21.43
CA ASP A 83 30.92 10.27 -22.84
C ASP A 83 31.31 9.04 -23.68
N LYS A 84 30.29 8.40 -24.27
CA LYS A 84 30.47 7.20 -25.10
C LYS A 84 31.08 7.51 -26.47
N SER A 85 31.12 8.77 -26.88
CA SER A 85 31.69 9.18 -28.17
C SER A 85 33.20 8.91 -28.27
N ARG A 86 33.88 8.74 -27.13
CA ARG A 86 35.30 8.32 -27.07
C ARG A 86 35.55 6.90 -27.59
N TYR A 87 34.53 6.05 -27.59
CA TYR A 87 34.63 4.66 -28.04
C TYR A 87 33.99 4.44 -29.42
N GLU A 88 33.55 5.50 -30.09
CA GLU A 88 32.96 5.42 -31.43
C GLU A 88 34.03 5.20 -32.51
N LEU A 89 33.81 4.16 -33.32
CA LEU A 89 34.70 3.75 -34.43
C LEU A 89 34.86 4.86 -35.50
N SER A 90 33.84 5.70 -35.68
CA SER A 90 33.80 6.78 -36.66
C SER A 90 34.72 7.98 -36.33
N ASN A 91 35.16 8.15 -35.07
CA ASN A 91 35.89 9.34 -34.60
C ASN A 91 37.39 9.07 -34.27
N CYS A 92 37.95 7.99 -34.82
CA CYS A 92 39.28 7.47 -34.51
C CYS A 92 40.41 8.02 -35.40
N LYS A 93 40.48 9.34 -35.60
CA LYS A 93 41.52 9.97 -36.47
C LYS A 93 42.89 10.12 -35.80
N SER A 94 42.94 10.17 -34.46
CA SER A 94 44.18 10.37 -33.68
C SER A 94 44.76 9.04 -33.19
N HIS A 95 46.10 8.93 -33.14
CA HIS A 95 46.81 7.74 -32.63
C HIS A 95 46.42 7.39 -31.19
N ALA A 96 46.27 8.40 -30.31
CA ALA A 96 45.85 8.19 -28.92
C ALA A 96 44.44 7.58 -28.83
N ARG A 97 43.51 8.01 -29.69
CA ARG A 97 42.14 7.45 -29.72
C ARG A 97 42.12 6.01 -30.23
N ARG A 98 42.96 5.68 -31.21
CA ARG A 98 43.11 4.30 -31.70
C ARG A 98 43.66 3.36 -30.64
N ALA A 99 44.62 3.80 -29.82
CA ALA A 99 45.13 3.02 -28.70
C ALA A 99 44.05 2.74 -27.64
N ILE A 100 43.24 3.75 -27.31
CA ILE A 100 42.09 3.60 -26.39
C ILE A 100 41.09 2.59 -26.94
N LEU A 101 40.70 2.73 -28.21
CA LEU A 101 39.78 1.80 -28.86
C LEU A 101 40.33 0.37 -28.89
N HIS A 102 41.60 0.18 -29.25
CA HIS A 102 42.25 -1.13 -29.26
C HIS A 102 42.24 -1.77 -27.86
N SER A 103 42.56 -1.00 -26.81
CA SER A 103 42.50 -1.50 -25.44
C SER A 103 41.08 -1.89 -25.01
N TYR A 104 40.07 -1.12 -25.43
CA TYR A 104 38.67 -1.41 -25.15
C TYR A 104 38.19 -2.68 -25.87
N MET A 105 38.52 -2.83 -27.16
CA MET A 105 38.16 -4.02 -27.93
C MET A 105 38.86 -5.27 -27.40
N GLY A 106 40.15 -5.17 -27.05
CA GLY A 106 40.89 -6.29 -26.45
C GLY A 106 40.32 -6.70 -25.09
N HIS A 107 39.86 -5.74 -24.28
CA HIS A 107 39.13 -6.06 -23.05
C HIS A 107 37.79 -6.77 -23.34
N GLN A 108 37.00 -6.28 -24.30
CA GLN A 108 35.74 -6.92 -24.66
C GLN A 108 35.94 -8.36 -25.17
N GLU A 109 36.93 -8.57 -26.03
CA GLU A 109 37.30 -9.90 -26.52
C GLU A 109 37.71 -10.81 -25.35
N ALA A 110 38.56 -10.33 -24.44
CA ALA A 110 38.97 -11.09 -23.27
C ALA A 110 37.78 -11.46 -22.36
N VAL A 111 36.82 -10.57 -22.17
CA VAL A 111 35.60 -10.83 -21.40
C VAL A 111 34.73 -11.89 -22.08
N LEU A 112 34.50 -11.76 -23.38
CA LEU A 112 33.66 -12.69 -24.17
C LEU A 112 34.27 -14.09 -24.24
N THR A 113 35.59 -14.19 -24.37
CA THR A 113 36.30 -15.46 -24.55
C THR A 113 36.61 -16.17 -23.24
N ASN A 114 37.01 -15.42 -22.19
CA ASN A 114 37.52 -16.03 -20.96
C ASN A 114 36.55 -15.98 -19.79
N LEU A 115 35.78 -14.89 -19.63
CA LEU A 115 35.00 -14.66 -18.42
C LEU A 115 33.57 -15.17 -18.57
N LEU A 116 32.85 -14.72 -19.61
CA LEU A 116 31.43 -15.08 -19.78
C LEU A 116 31.19 -16.59 -19.89
N PRO A 117 31.96 -17.37 -20.67
CA PRO A 117 31.70 -18.81 -20.79
C PRO A 117 31.93 -19.56 -19.48
N ARG A 118 32.78 -19.03 -18.59
CA ARG A 118 33.11 -19.65 -17.30
C ARG A 118 32.12 -19.28 -16.20
N THR A 119 31.63 -18.05 -16.19
CA THR A 119 30.86 -17.53 -15.03
C THR A 119 29.38 -17.36 -15.31
N LEU A 120 28.96 -17.14 -16.56
CA LEU A 120 27.60 -16.73 -16.87
C LEU A 120 26.57 -17.81 -16.49
N ALA A 121 26.82 -19.07 -16.86
CA ALA A 121 25.92 -20.17 -16.56
C ALA A 121 25.75 -20.37 -15.05
N GLN A 122 26.85 -20.34 -14.29
CA GLN A 122 26.80 -20.49 -12.84
C GLN A 122 26.11 -19.31 -12.17
N GLN A 123 26.42 -18.07 -12.59
CA GLN A 123 25.77 -16.87 -12.05
C GLN A 123 24.27 -16.87 -12.32
N TRP A 124 23.85 -17.31 -13.50
CA TRP A 124 22.43 -17.42 -13.85
C TRP A 124 21.74 -18.52 -13.04
N ALA A 125 22.38 -19.68 -12.87
CA ALA A 125 21.85 -20.75 -12.04
C ALA A 125 21.66 -20.29 -10.59
N THR A 126 22.69 -19.69 -9.97
CA THR A 126 22.62 -19.19 -8.60
C THR A 126 21.59 -18.08 -8.44
N ASN A 127 21.47 -17.16 -9.41
CA ASN A 127 20.45 -16.12 -9.35
C ASN A 127 19.03 -16.72 -9.47
N ASN A 128 18.82 -17.68 -10.35
CA ASN A 128 17.52 -18.35 -10.48
C ASN A 128 17.14 -19.11 -9.21
N GLU A 129 18.09 -19.78 -8.55
CA GLU A 129 17.86 -20.42 -7.24
C GLU A 129 17.51 -19.41 -6.16
N TYR A 130 18.25 -18.30 -6.09
CA TYR A 130 17.95 -17.21 -5.16
C TYR A 130 16.55 -16.64 -5.39
N MET A 131 16.19 -16.34 -6.65
CA MET A 131 14.87 -15.83 -7.00
C MET A 131 13.75 -16.80 -6.65
N LYS A 132 13.95 -18.11 -6.84
CA LYS A 132 13.00 -19.13 -6.37
C LYS A 132 12.81 -19.07 -4.87
N GLY A 133 13.90 -19.04 -4.09
CA GLY A 133 13.81 -18.94 -2.63
C GLY A 133 13.10 -17.66 -2.14
N VAL A 134 13.30 -16.53 -2.83
CA VAL A 134 12.56 -15.30 -2.54
C VAL A 134 11.07 -15.46 -2.84
N CYS A 135 10.71 -16.04 -3.99
CA CYS A 135 9.31 -16.31 -4.33
C CYS A 135 8.65 -17.24 -3.30
N ASP A 136 9.32 -18.32 -2.90
CA ASP A 136 8.81 -19.26 -1.90
C ASP A 136 8.61 -18.58 -0.54
N SER A 137 9.55 -17.73 -0.13
CA SER A 137 9.40 -16.95 1.10
C SER A 137 8.20 -15.99 1.05
N VAL A 138 7.95 -15.34 -0.09
CA VAL A 138 6.80 -14.45 -0.25
C VAL A 138 5.50 -15.25 -0.22
N ASN A 139 5.45 -16.40 -0.90
CA ASN A 139 4.28 -17.28 -0.89
C ASN A 139 3.96 -17.78 0.53
N ASN A 140 4.97 -18.18 1.31
CA ASN A 140 4.78 -18.58 2.71
C ASN A 140 4.20 -17.44 3.57
N VAL A 141 4.62 -16.20 3.33
CA VAL A 141 4.07 -15.04 4.05
C VAL A 141 2.61 -14.80 3.63
N LEU A 142 2.30 -14.91 2.35
CA LEU A 142 0.92 -14.80 1.86
C LEU A 142 0.01 -15.87 2.47
N GLU A 143 0.42 -17.14 2.44
CA GLU A 143 -0.33 -18.24 3.02
C GLU A 143 -0.58 -18.04 4.53
N LEU A 144 0.45 -17.56 5.26
CA LEU A 144 0.32 -17.25 6.69
C LEU A 144 -0.69 -16.11 6.92
N GLN A 145 -0.60 -15.03 6.15
CA GLN A 145 -1.51 -13.89 6.28
C GLN A 145 -2.94 -14.24 5.90
N GLU A 146 -3.15 -15.03 4.85
CA GLU A 146 -4.46 -15.54 4.46
C GLU A 146 -5.05 -16.45 5.54
N GLY A 147 -4.23 -17.29 6.17
CA GLY A 147 -4.63 -18.08 7.34
C GLY A 147 -5.07 -17.19 8.50
N GLN A 148 -4.25 -16.20 8.87
CA GLN A 148 -4.58 -15.26 9.94
C GLN A 148 -5.87 -14.47 9.68
N ILE A 149 -6.08 -14.01 8.44
CA ILE A 149 -7.32 -13.31 8.06
C ILE A 149 -8.51 -14.24 8.22
N ARG A 150 -8.40 -15.51 7.79
CA ARG A 150 -9.46 -16.50 7.94
C ARG A 150 -9.81 -16.75 9.41
N ASP A 151 -8.80 -16.96 10.25
CA ASP A 151 -8.98 -17.17 11.69
C ASP A 151 -9.67 -15.97 12.37
N LEU A 152 -9.24 -14.75 12.01
CA LEU A 152 -9.86 -13.52 12.51
C LEU A 152 -11.31 -13.39 12.04
N GLU A 153 -11.60 -13.81 10.82
CA GLU A 153 -12.95 -13.76 10.26
C GLU A 153 -13.88 -14.79 10.90
N GLU A 154 -13.39 -16.00 11.15
CA GLU A 154 -14.11 -17.03 11.91
C GLU A 154 -14.38 -16.58 13.35
N HIS A 155 -13.39 -15.99 14.00
CA HIS A 155 -13.54 -15.42 15.34
C HIS A 155 -14.55 -14.27 15.37
N ARG A 156 -14.48 -13.33 14.41
CA ARG A 156 -15.47 -12.25 14.27
C ARG A 156 -16.87 -12.82 14.07
N LYS A 157 -17.04 -13.82 13.20
CA LYS A 157 -18.33 -14.47 12.97
C LYS A 157 -18.86 -15.13 14.25
N HIS A 158 -18.01 -15.79 15.02
CA HIS A 158 -18.40 -16.43 16.28
C HIS A 158 -18.93 -15.41 17.30
N ILE A 159 -18.15 -14.36 17.58
CA ILE A 159 -18.56 -13.26 18.49
C ILE A 159 -19.88 -12.66 18.06
N GLN A 160 -20.05 -12.42 16.76
CA GLN A 160 -21.30 -11.88 16.24
C GLN A 160 -22.47 -12.83 16.55
N ILE A 161 -22.37 -14.11 16.22
CA ILE A 161 -23.44 -15.09 16.48
C ILE A 161 -23.81 -15.14 17.97
N GLU A 162 -22.84 -15.03 18.88
CA GLU A 162 -23.10 -14.94 20.31
C GLU A 162 -23.85 -13.66 20.67
N ALA A 163 -23.37 -12.51 20.22
CA ALA A 163 -24.03 -11.22 20.41
C ALA A 163 -25.48 -11.22 19.87
N LYS A 164 -25.76 -11.91 18.77
CA LYS A 164 -27.14 -12.06 18.26
C LYS A 164 -28.07 -12.72 19.28
N ARG A 165 -27.58 -13.77 19.94
CA ARG A 165 -28.38 -14.51 20.94
C ARG A 165 -28.64 -13.65 22.16
N GLU A 166 -27.62 -12.90 22.60
CA GLU A 166 -27.75 -11.96 23.70
C GLU A 166 -28.72 -10.82 23.36
N LEU A 167 -28.62 -10.23 22.17
CA LEU A 167 -29.53 -9.18 21.70
C LEU A 167 -30.98 -9.67 21.62
N ALA A 168 -31.21 -10.86 21.08
CA ALA A 168 -32.55 -11.45 21.01
C ALA A 168 -33.14 -11.68 22.42
N TYR A 169 -32.32 -12.20 23.35
CA TYR A 169 -32.74 -12.38 24.74
C TYR A 169 -33.10 -11.05 25.42
N LEU A 170 -32.28 -10.01 25.20
CA LEU A 170 -32.54 -8.67 25.74
C LEU A 170 -33.79 -8.04 25.12
N GLU A 171 -34.03 -8.25 23.82
CA GLU A 171 -35.22 -7.75 23.12
C GLU A 171 -36.50 -8.39 23.67
N ASP A 172 -36.51 -9.71 23.88
CA ASP A 172 -37.65 -10.42 24.47
C ASP A 172 -37.90 -9.96 25.91
N GLN A 173 -36.84 -9.85 26.73
CA GLN A 173 -36.97 -9.34 28.09
C GLN A 173 -37.48 -7.89 28.13
N TRP A 174 -37.05 -7.07 27.16
CA TRP A 174 -37.52 -5.70 27.05
C TRP A 174 -39.00 -5.64 26.65
N ARG A 175 -39.43 -6.46 25.70
CA ARG A 175 -40.84 -6.60 25.31
C ARG A 175 -41.72 -7.03 26.48
N ASP A 176 -41.29 -8.03 27.25
CA ASP A 176 -42.04 -8.52 28.41
C ASP A 176 -42.21 -7.43 29.47
N LYS A 177 -41.13 -6.68 29.77
CA LYS A 177 -41.20 -5.54 30.70
C LYS A 177 -42.09 -4.42 30.18
N LEU A 178 -42.08 -4.17 28.87
CA LEU A 178 -42.95 -3.18 28.24
C LEU A 178 -44.42 -3.58 28.40
N LEU A 179 -44.75 -4.84 28.13
CA LEU A 179 -46.11 -5.36 28.30
C LEU A 179 -46.56 -5.26 29.77
N GLN A 180 -45.72 -5.67 30.73
CA GLN A 180 -46.04 -5.55 32.15
C GLN A 180 -46.27 -4.09 32.58
N ASN A 181 -45.48 -3.14 32.08
CA ASN A 181 -45.66 -1.73 32.39
C ASN A 181 -46.95 -1.17 31.77
N VAL A 182 -47.31 -1.61 30.57
CA VAL A 182 -48.55 -1.20 29.90
C VAL A 182 -49.77 -1.79 30.62
N GLU A 183 -49.73 -3.09 30.96
CA GLU A 183 -50.79 -3.76 31.72
C GLU A 183 -50.98 -3.10 33.09
N GLY A 184 -49.89 -2.86 33.82
CA GLY A 184 -49.94 -2.14 35.11
C GLY A 184 -50.44 -0.70 34.98
N ALA A 185 -50.15 -0.01 33.88
CA ALA A 185 -50.68 1.34 33.64
C ALA A 185 -52.19 1.33 33.31
N ILE A 186 -52.68 0.28 32.65
CA ILE A 186 -54.11 0.10 32.35
C ILE A 186 -54.89 -0.24 33.63
N GLU A 187 -54.37 -1.16 34.46
CA GLU A 187 -55.01 -1.56 35.72
C GLU A 187 -55.06 -0.44 36.77
N ASN A 188 -54.05 0.43 36.83
CA ASN A 188 -54.03 1.58 37.74
C ASN A 188 -54.74 2.83 37.17
N GLY A 189 -55.15 2.80 35.89
CA GLY A 189 -55.84 3.89 35.20
C GLY A 189 -57.37 3.80 35.21
N THR A 190 -57.94 2.71 35.74
CA THR A 190 -59.37 2.50 36.00
C THR A 190 -59.68 2.55 37.48
#